data_AF-A0A1B7MU74-F1
#
_entry.id   AF-A0A1B7MU74-F1
#
_cell.length_a   1.000
_cell.length_b   1.000
_cell.length_c   1.000
_cell.angle_alpha   90.00
_cell.angle_beta   90.00
_cell.angle_gamma   90.00
#
_symmetry.space_group_name_H-M   'P 1'
#
loop_
_entity.id
_entity.type
_entity.pdbx_description
1 polymer ?
#
loop_
_entity_poly.entity_id
_entity_poly.type
_entity_poly.pdbx_seq_one_letter_code
_entity_poly.pdbx_strand_id
1 'polypeptide(L)'
;MRYTLDFIPVNTVLLVYILYSVQNIFKPGYSWLPKAHPPAVMFKTYTPKTVEPFSGKNGARILLAINGIVFDVTARRNFYGSDGMYGNFAGRDASRGMAKQSFDMDTLTPID
;
A
#
# COMPACT_ATOMS: atom_id res chain seq x y z
N MET A 1 60.69 -18.84 -15.93
CA MET A 1 59.48 -19.68 -16.00
C MET A 1 58.47 -18.91 -16.85
N ARG A 2 58.38 -19.23 -18.15
CA ARG A 2 57.52 -18.49 -19.09
C ARG A 2 56.15 -19.13 -19.07
N TYR A 3 55.13 -18.39 -18.66
CA TYR A 3 53.74 -18.81 -18.85
C TYR A 3 53.43 -18.66 -20.34
N THR A 4 53.75 -19.67 -21.13
CA THR A 4 53.34 -19.71 -22.53
C THR A 4 51.84 -19.99 -22.53
N LEU A 5 51.06 -18.98 -22.91
CA LEU A 5 49.64 -19.09 -23.17
C LEU A 5 49.47 -19.86 -24.50
N ASP A 6 49.95 -21.10 -24.53
CA ASP A 6 49.88 -21.93 -25.73
C ASP A 6 48.40 -22.19 -26.02
N PHE A 7 48.01 -22.08 -27.28
CA PHE A 7 46.66 -22.33 -27.81
C PHE A 7 46.27 -23.81 -27.68
N ILE A 8 46.31 -24.34 -26.46
CA ILE A 8 45.85 -25.67 -26.12
C ILE A 8 44.32 -25.60 -26.16
N PRO A 9 43.65 -26.38 -27.02
CA PRO A 9 42.20 -26.28 -27.24
C PRO A 9 41.40 -26.40 -25.93
N VAL A 10 41.93 -27.16 -24.97
CA VAL A 10 41.38 -27.30 -23.61
C VAL A 10 41.37 -25.97 -22.84
N ASN A 11 42.45 -25.19 -22.88
CA ASN A 11 42.55 -23.93 -22.14
C ASN A 11 41.65 -22.85 -22.75
N THR A 12 41.49 -22.85 -24.08
CA THR A 12 40.56 -21.96 -24.79
C THR A 12 39.11 -22.26 -24.44
N VAL A 13 38.72 -23.55 -24.42
CA VAL A 13 37.36 -23.97 -24.02
C VAL A 13 37.08 -23.61 -22.57
N LEU A 14 38.04 -23.82 -21.67
CA LEU A 14 37.92 -23.43 -20.27
C LEU A 14 37.75 -21.91 -20.11
N LEU A 15 38.53 -21.10 -20.84
CA LEU A 15 38.45 -19.65 -20.80
C LEU A 15 37.08 -19.16 -21.29
N VAL A 16 36.57 -19.69 -22.41
CA VAL A 16 35.24 -19.36 -22.93
C VAL A 16 34.14 -19.76 -21.95
N TYR A 17 34.23 -20.93 -21.32
CA TYR A 17 33.28 -21.38 -20.32
C TYR A 17 33.28 -20.51 -19.05
N ILE A 18 34.48 -20.11 -18.60
CA ILE A 18 34.64 -19.17 -17.47
C ILE A 18 33.99 -17.83 -17.83
N LEU A 19 34.28 -17.25 -19.00
CA LEU A 19 33.65 -15.99 -19.42
C LEU A 19 32.12 -16.10 -19.54
N TYR A 20 31.62 -17.21 -20.07
CA TYR A 20 30.18 -17.47 -20.16
C TYR A 20 29.51 -17.61 -18.79
N SER A 21 30.12 -18.34 -17.84
CA SER A 21 29.57 -18.52 -16.49
C SER A 21 29.61 -17.23 -15.67
N VAL A 22 30.67 -16.42 -15.82
CA VAL A 22 30.79 -15.10 -15.18
C VAL A 22 29.66 -14.16 -15.61
N GLN A 23 29.29 -14.16 -16.90
CA GLN A 23 28.11 -13.40 -17.38
C GLN A 23 26.81 -13.85 -16.72
N ASN A 24 26.70 -15.11 -16.28
CA ASN A 24 25.51 -15.64 -15.64
C ASN A 24 25.42 -15.29 -14.14
N ILE A 25 26.56 -15.02 -13.49
CA ILE A 25 26.63 -14.60 -12.08
C ILE A 25 26.15 -13.14 -11.90
N PHE A 26 26.46 -12.28 -12.87
CA PHE A 26 26.10 -10.85 -12.80
C PHE A 26 24.69 -10.52 -13.31
N LYS A 27 23.92 -11.51 -13.77
CA LYS A 27 22.52 -11.28 -14.12
C LYS A 27 21.74 -11.04 -12.84
N PRO A 28 21.11 -9.85 -12.64
CA PRO A 28 20.29 -9.62 -11.48
C PRO A 28 19.18 -10.67 -11.46
N GLY A 29 19.03 -11.38 -10.33
CA GLY A 29 17.92 -12.30 -10.15
C GLY A 29 16.61 -11.54 -10.32
N TYR A 30 15.75 -12.01 -11.22
CA TYR A 30 14.41 -11.46 -11.37
C TYR A 30 13.59 -11.79 -10.12
N SER A 31 13.64 -10.94 -9.11
CA SER A 31 12.72 -11.03 -7.98
C SER A 31 11.43 -10.32 -8.35
N TRP A 32 10.38 -11.10 -8.62
CA TRP A 32 9.01 -10.60 -8.78
C TRP A 32 8.38 -10.18 -7.46
N LEU A 33 9.11 -10.29 -6.34
CA LEU A 33 8.62 -9.91 -5.02
C LEU A 33 8.66 -8.39 -4.88
N PRO A 34 7.56 -7.75 -4.42
CA PRO A 34 7.58 -6.34 -4.11
C PRO A 34 8.62 -6.05 -3.02
N LYS A 35 9.28 -4.88 -3.11
CA LYS A 35 10.34 -4.44 -2.18
C LYS A 35 9.90 -4.41 -0.72
N ALA A 36 8.61 -4.27 -0.46
CA ALA A 36 8.02 -4.27 0.86
C ALA A 36 6.70 -5.04 0.86
N HIS A 37 6.41 -5.72 1.96
CA HIS A 37 5.08 -6.24 2.22
C HIS A 37 4.12 -5.05 2.46
N PRO A 38 2.83 -5.18 2.10
CA PRO A 38 1.84 -4.19 2.52
C PRO A 38 1.84 -4.06 4.06
N PRO A 39 1.51 -2.89 4.61
CA PRO A 39 1.44 -2.71 6.05
C PRO A 39 0.44 -3.71 6.64
N ALA A 40 0.82 -4.38 7.73
CA ALA A 40 -0.08 -5.29 8.42
C ALA A 40 -1.27 -4.50 9.01
N VAL A 41 -2.49 -4.93 8.71
CA VAL A 41 -3.70 -4.35 9.29
C VAL A 41 -3.79 -4.82 10.73
N MET A 42 -3.54 -3.91 11.68
CA MET A 42 -3.68 -4.19 13.10
C MET A 42 -5.14 -3.99 13.53
N PHE A 43 -5.68 -4.96 14.25
CA PHE A 43 -6.98 -4.80 14.91
C PHE A 43 -6.88 -3.68 15.93
N LYS A 44 -7.64 -2.60 15.70
CA LYS A 44 -7.73 -1.46 16.60
C LYS A 44 -9.19 -1.15 16.84
N THR A 45 -9.57 -1.08 18.12
CA THR A 45 -10.87 -0.60 18.53
C THR A 45 -10.89 0.92 18.39
N TYR A 46 -11.93 1.45 17.75
CA TYR A 46 -12.16 2.88 17.66
C TYR A 46 -13.47 3.25 18.35
N THR A 47 -13.48 4.48 18.85
CA THR A 47 -14.65 5.19 19.39
C THR A 47 -14.94 6.39 18.49
N PRO A 48 -16.17 6.95 18.47
CA PRO A 48 -16.50 8.10 17.61
C PRO A 48 -15.48 9.26 17.71
N LYS A 49 -15.05 9.59 18.92
CA LYS A 49 -14.02 10.62 19.18
C LYS A 49 -12.64 10.29 18.60
N THR A 50 -12.27 9.02 18.53
CA THR A 50 -10.97 8.61 17.98
C THR A 50 -11.01 8.44 16.46
N VAL A 51 -12.19 8.31 15.83
CA VAL A 51 -12.36 8.30 14.38
C VAL A 51 -12.38 9.72 13.80
N GLU A 52 -12.93 10.70 14.53
CA GLU A 52 -13.01 12.12 14.14
C GLU A 52 -11.75 12.72 13.47
N PRO A 53 -10.53 12.58 14.04
CA PRO A 53 -9.34 13.19 13.45
C PRO A 53 -9.01 12.65 12.06
N PHE A 54 -9.54 11.48 11.68
CA PHE A 54 -9.35 10.85 10.38
C PHE A 54 -10.38 11.27 9.35
N SER A 55 -10.60 12.58 9.22
CA SER A 55 -11.53 13.18 8.26
C SER A 55 -10.91 13.46 6.88
N GLY A 56 -9.62 13.12 6.67
CA GLY A 56 -8.93 13.41 5.41
C GLY A 56 -8.47 14.84 5.19
N LYS A 57 -8.74 15.75 6.14
CA LYS A 57 -8.26 17.13 6.09
C LYS A 57 -6.74 17.16 5.92
N ASN A 58 -6.23 18.10 5.13
CA ASN A 58 -4.80 18.25 4.82
C ASN A 58 -4.15 16.99 4.21
N GLY A 59 -4.92 16.17 3.48
CA GLY A 59 -4.40 14.94 2.88
C GLY A 59 -4.14 13.82 3.88
N ALA A 60 -4.67 13.92 5.10
CA ALA A 60 -4.60 12.87 6.10
C ALA A 60 -5.38 11.60 5.69
N ARG A 61 -5.24 10.54 6.49
CA ARG A 61 -6.03 9.31 6.33
C ARG A 61 -7.52 9.59 6.54
N ILE A 62 -8.35 8.82 5.84
CA ILE A 62 -9.81 8.92 5.91
C ILE A 62 -10.35 7.61 6.47
N LEU A 63 -10.93 7.69 7.67
CA LEU A 63 -11.65 6.58 8.27
C LEU A 63 -13.13 6.94 8.37
N LEU A 64 -14.00 5.94 8.23
CA LEU A 64 -15.41 6.06 8.55
C LEU A 64 -15.90 4.76 9.17
N ALA A 65 -16.98 4.81 9.94
CA ALA A 65 -17.62 3.62 10.48
C ALA A 65 -18.94 3.31 9.77
N ILE A 66 -19.23 2.03 9.56
CA ILE A 66 -20.51 1.51 9.08
C ILE A 66 -20.85 0.28 9.90
N ASN A 67 -22.01 0.28 10.54
CA ASN A 67 -22.52 -0.77 11.41
C ASN A 67 -21.49 -1.23 12.46
N GLY A 68 -20.80 -0.26 13.09
CA GLY A 68 -19.77 -0.52 14.10
C GLY A 68 -18.42 -1.01 13.55
N ILE A 69 -18.26 -1.17 12.24
CA ILE A 69 -16.99 -1.56 11.60
C ILE A 69 -16.33 -0.32 11.00
N VAL A 70 -15.03 -0.14 11.26
CA VAL A 70 -14.25 0.99 10.75
C VAL A 70 -13.54 0.59 9.47
N PHE A 71 -13.71 1.41 8.43
CA PHE A 71 -13.10 1.21 7.13
C PHE A 71 -12.10 2.33 6.83
N ASP A 72 -10.92 1.95 6.33
CA ASP A 72 -9.98 2.89 5.74
C ASP A 72 -10.36 3.12 4.28
N VAL A 73 -10.86 4.32 4.01
CA VAL A 73 -11.31 4.74 2.68
C VAL A 73 -10.36 5.79 2.07
N THR A 74 -9.13 5.87 2.58
CA THR A 74 -8.10 6.82 2.10
C THR A 74 -7.86 6.67 0.59
N ALA A 75 -7.92 5.45 0.04
CA ALA A 75 -7.78 5.20 -1.39
C ALA A 75 -8.88 5.83 -2.24
N ARG A 76 -10.07 6.10 -1.68
CA ARG A 76 -11.22 6.73 -2.36
C ARG A 76 -11.44 8.17 -1.92
N ARG A 77 -10.36 8.94 -1.78
CA ARG A 77 -10.42 10.37 -1.40
C ARG A 77 -11.30 11.23 -2.31
N ASN A 78 -11.44 10.89 -3.60
CA ASN A 78 -12.33 11.61 -4.50
C ASN A 78 -13.81 11.57 -4.06
N PHE A 79 -14.19 10.56 -3.27
CA PHE A 79 -15.56 10.39 -2.75
C PHE A 79 -15.69 10.84 -1.31
N TYR A 80 -14.74 10.47 -0.45
CA TYR A 80 -14.81 10.68 1.00
C TYR A 80 -13.88 11.80 1.52
N GLY A 81 -13.14 12.48 0.65
CA GLY A 81 -12.32 13.63 1.03
C GLY A 81 -13.18 14.85 1.37
N SER A 82 -12.53 15.92 1.82
CA SER A 82 -13.18 17.21 2.14
C SER A 82 -14.11 17.72 1.06
N ASP A 83 -13.71 17.55 -0.20
CA ASP A 83 -14.40 18.05 -1.39
C ASP A 83 -15.21 16.95 -2.11
N GLY A 84 -15.27 15.76 -1.52
CA GLY A 84 -15.99 14.62 -2.08
C GLY A 84 -17.49 14.68 -1.76
N MET A 85 -18.31 14.08 -2.62
CA MET A 85 -19.77 14.04 -2.44
C MET A 85 -20.22 13.35 -1.14
N TYR A 86 -19.36 12.51 -0.57
CA TYR A 86 -19.57 11.80 0.69
C TYR A 86 -18.60 12.24 1.80
N GLY A 87 -18.00 13.43 1.66
CA GLY A 87 -17.07 13.99 2.64
C GLY A 87 -17.67 14.16 4.04
N ASN A 88 -19.00 14.31 4.11
CA ASN A 88 -19.76 14.46 5.36
C ASN A 88 -19.60 13.26 6.31
N PHE A 89 -19.29 12.08 5.76
CA PHE A 89 -19.07 10.84 6.51
C PHE A 89 -17.63 10.65 6.98
N ALA A 90 -16.69 11.48 6.50
CA ALA A 90 -15.29 11.36 6.85
C ALA A 90 -15.06 11.63 8.35
N GLY A 91 -14.40 10.70 9.03
CA GLY A 91 -14.15 10.78 10.47
C GLY A 91 -15.38 10.47 11.33
N ARG A 92 -16.49 9.97 10.78
CA ARG A 92 -17.73 9.73 11.54
C ARG A 92 -18.31 8.34 11.29
N ASP A 93 -19.32 7.99 12.10
CA ASP A 93 -20.15 6.82 11.84
C ASP A 93 -21.28 7.19 10.86
N ALA A 94 -21.15 6.65 9.65
CA ALA A 94 -22.02 6.87 8.50
C ALA A 94 -23.27 5.98 8.50
N SER A 95 -23.39 5.05 9.44
CA SER A 95 -24.46 4.04 9.48
C SER A 95 -25.85 4.63 9.29
N ARG A 96 -26.17 5.70 10.03
CA ARG A 96 -27.49 6.35 9.98
C ARG A 96 -27.75 7.05 8.64
N GLY A 97 -26.77 7.79 8.14
CA GLY A 97 -26.88 8.50 6.85
C GLY A 97 -27.03 7.53 5.68
N MET A 98 -26.23 6.45 5.67
CA MET A 98 -26.33 5.40 4.66
C MET A 98 -27.67 4.65 4.73
N ALA A 99 -28.14 4.30 5.93
CA ALA A 99 -29.42 3.61 6.11
C ALA A 99 -30.62 4.47 5.66
N LYS A 100 -30.53 5.79 5.83
CA LYS A 100 -31.58 6.74 5.42
C LYS A 100 -31.39 7.30 4.00
N GLN A 101 -30.30 6.94 3.32
CA GLN A 101 -29.88 7.55 2.06
C GLN A 101 -29.85 9.09 2.13
N SER A 102 -29.48 9.64 3.29
CA SER A 102 -29.37 11.09 3.52
C SER A 102 -27.93 11.46 3.85
N PHE A 103 -27.54 12.64 3.37
CA PHE A 103 -26.22 13.24 3.58
C PHE A 103 -26.30 14.45 4.50
N ASP A 104 -27.47 14.70 5.10
CA ASP A 104 -27.69 15.85 5.97
C ASP A 104 -26.89 15.69 7.26
N MET A 105 -26.31 16.80 7.74
CA MET A 105 -25.46 16.76 8.93
C MET A 105 -26.20 16.27 10.19
N ASP A 106 -27.51 16.50 10.27
CA ASP A 106 -28.36 16.04 11.39
C ASP A 106 -28.52 14.52 11.44
N THR A 107 -28.29 13.83 10.32
CA THR A 107 -28.31 12.37 10.26
C THR A 107 -27.00 11.74 10.73
N LEU A 108 -25.93 12.53 10.82
CA LEU A 108 -24.65 12.08 11.34
C LEU A 108 -24.75 11.77 12.82
N THR A 109 -23.89 10.87 13.26
CA THR A 109 -23.73 10.57 14.68
C THR A 109 -23.03 11.74 15.38
N PRO A 110 -23.58 12.21 16.52
CA PRO A 110 -22.89 13.17 17.38
C PRO A 110 -21.54 12.61 17.87
N ILE A 111 -20.59 13.49 18.18
CA ILE A 111 -19.26 13.12 18.68
C ILE A 111 -19.20 13.16 20.22
N ASP A 112 -20.32 13.46 20.87
CA ASP A 112 -20.46 13.68 22.31
C ASP A 112 -19.95 12.52 23.19
#